data_AF-A0A925QR41-F1
#
_entry.id   AF-A0A925QR41-F1
#
_cell.length_a   1.000
_cell.length_b   1.000
_cell.length_c   1.000
_cell.angle_alpha   90.00
_cell.angle_beta   90.00
_cell.angle_gamma   90.00
#
_symmetry.space_group_name_H-M   'P 1'
#
loop_
_entity.id
_entity.type
_entity.pdbx_description
1 polymer ?
#
loop_
_entity_poly.entity_id
_entity_poly.type
_entity_poly.pdbx_seq_one_letter_code
_entity_poly.pdbx_strand_id
1 'polypeptide(L)' 'MPHYHPPLRDMQFVMHELLHVADELKRLPVHADTDVETLNAVLEEAGKFAA' A
#
# COMPACT_ATOMS: atom_id res chain seq x y z
N MET A 1 10.76 -23.21 -11.03
CA MET A 1 9.39 -22.78 -10.64
C MET A 1 9.26 -21.30 -10.97
N PRO A 2 8.07 -20.77 -11.28
CA PRO A 2 7.92 -19.32 -11.42
C PRO A 2 8.25 -18.64 -10.09
N HIS A 3 9.12 -17.63 -10.12
CA HIS A 3 9.42 -16.79 -8.97
C HIS A 3 8.60 -15.51 -9.07
N TYR A 4 7.88 -15.16 -8.01
CA TYR A 4 7.21 -13.87 -7.90
C TYR A 4 8.11 -12.92 -7.12
N HIS A 5 8.43 -11.77 -7.71
CA HIS A 5 9.12 -10.69 -7.02
C HIS A 5 8.13 -9.52 -6.88
N PRO A 6 7.54 -9.31 -5.69
CA PRO A 6 6.55 -8.26 -5.50
C PRO A 6 7.15 -6.88 -5.81
N PRO A 7 6.57 -6.08 -6.73
CA PRO A 7 7.10 -4.78 -7.12
C PRO A 7 6.71 -3.70 -6.09
N LEU A 8 7.16 -3.85 -4.83
CA LEU A 8 6.76 -2.99 -3.71
C LEU A 8 6.97 -1.50 -3.98
N ARG A 9 8.09 -1.14 -4.62
CA ARG A 9 8.39 0.25 -4.94
C ARG A 9 7.39 0.87 -5.91
N ASP A 10 6.97 0.14 -6.92
CA ASP A 10 6.01 0.61 -7.92
C ASP A 10 4.60 0.68 -7.33
N MET A 11 4.24 -0.27 -6.47
CA MET A 11 2.98 -0.22 -5.72
C MET A 11 2.93 0.98 -4.78
N GLN A 12 4.03 1.27 -4.07
CA GLN A 12 4.15 2.48 -3.24
C GLN A 12 4.09 3.77 -4.07
N PHE A 13 4.69 3.80 -5.27
CA PHE A 13 4.57 4.94 -6.19
C PHE A 13 3.09 5.18 -6.54
N VAL A 14 2.38 4.14 -6.96
CA VAL A 14 0.96 4.27 -7.32
C VAL A 14 0.13 4.74 -6.12
N MET A 15 0.34 4.14 -4.95
CA MET A 15 -0.44 4.47 -3.75
C MET A 15 -0.18 5.89 -3.25
N HIS A 16 1.09 6.28 -3.10
CA HIS A 16 1.47 7.50 -2.37
C HIS A 16 1.77 8.68 -3.27
N GLU A 17 2.37 8.45 -4.44
CA GLU A 17 2.84 9.53 -5.33
C GLU A 17 1.82 9.84 -6.44
N LEU A 18 1.12 8.82 -6.94
CA LEU A 18 0.10 9.01 -7.98
C LEU A 18 -1.27 9.28 -7.36
N LEU A 19 -1.75 8.39 -6.49
CA LEU A 19 -3.12 8.42 -5.97
C LEU A 19 -3.28 9.21 -4.68
N HIS A 20 -2.19 9.51 -3.96
CA HIS A 20 -2.24 10.17 -2.65
C HIS A 20 -3.23 9.47 -1.69
N VAL A 21 -3.19 8.13 -1.67
CA VAL A 21 -4.29 7.30 -1.15
C VAL A 21 -4.63 7.57 0.31
N ALA A 22 -3.65 7.90 1.15
CA ALA A 22 -3.89 8.23 2.56
C ALA A 22 -4.73 9.51 2.71
N ASP A 23 -4.54 10.51 1.85
CA ASP A 23 -5.31 11.75 1.88
C ASP A 23 -6.74 11.52 1.35
N GLU A 24 -6.89 10.70 0.32
CA GLU A 24 -8.20 10.32 -0.20
C GLU A 24 -9.00 9.48 0.80
N LEU A 25 -8.36 8.54 1.52
CA LEU A 25 -9.02 7.73 2.54
C LEU A 25 -9.48 8.57 3.74
N LYS A 26 -8.71 9.57 4.15
CA LYS A 26 -9.11 10.50 5.23
C LYS A 26 -10.41 11.25 4.95
N ARG A 27 -10.78 11.42 3.67
CA ARG A 27 -12.04 12.05 3.27
C ARG A 27 -13.26 11.13 3.44
N LEU A 28 -13.05 9.84 3.70
CA LEU A 28 -14.09 8.85 3.92
C LEU A 28 -14.21 8.57 5.43
N PRO A 29 -15.35 8.85 6.09
CA PRO A 29 -15.46 8.73 7.54
C PRO A 29 -15.09 7.35 8.12
N VAL A 30 -15.32 6.27 7.36
CA VAL A 30 -14.99 4.89 7.77
C VAL A 30 -13.49 4.60 7.69
N HIS A 31 -12.73 5.39 6.94
CA HIS A 31 -11.30 5.20 6.71
C HIS A 31 -10.44 6.36 7.22
N ALA A 32 -11.02 7.25 8.03
CA ALA A 32 -10.37 8.46 8.53
C ALA A 32 -9.03 8.19 9.26
N ASP A 33 -8.93 7.02 9.91
CA ASP A 33 -7.77 6.61 10.68
C ASP A 33 -6.74 5.78 9.86
N THR A 34 -6.95 5.62 8.55
CA THR A 34 -6.00 4.89 7.71
C THR A 34 -4.84 5.80 7.30
N ASP A 35 -3.63 5.45 7.72
CA ASP A 35 -2.42 6.23 7.46
C ASP A 35 -1.40 5.50 6.57
N VAL A 36 -0.36 6.24 6.16
CA VAL A 36 0.71 5.75 5.28
C VAL A 36 1.47 4.58 5.91
N GLU A 37 1.69 4.62 7.22
CA GLU A 37 2.42 3.58 7.95
C GLU A 37 1.65 2.26 7.93
N THR A 38 0.36 2.29 8.24
CA THR A 38 -0.54 1.14 8.21
C THR A 38 -0.63 0.54 6.81
N LEU A 39 -0.75 1.38 5.77
CA LEU A 39 -0.79 0.94 4.38
C LEU A 39 0.51 0.24 3.95
N ASN A 40 1.66 0.81 4.32
CA ASN A 40 2.97 0.22 4.00
C ASN A 40 3.20 -1.09 4.75
N ALA A 41 2.82 -1.16 6.02
CA ALA A 41 2.95 -2.39 6.80
C ALA A 41 2.16 -3.55 6.17
N VAL A 42 0.92 -3.30 5.75
CA VAL A 42 0.11 -4.32 5.07
C VAL A 42 0.71 -4.71 3.72
N LEU A 43 1.18 -3.74 2.93
CA LEU A 43 1.77 -3.98 1.62
C LEU A 43 3.05 -4.83 1.71
N GLU A 44 3.91 -4.55 2.70
CA GLU A 44 5.14 -5.31 2.93
C GLU A 44 4.88 -6.74 3.37
N GLU A 45 3.95 -6.95 4.31
CA GLU A 45 3.58 -8.31 4.75
C GLU A 45 2.90 -9.11 3.63
N ALA A 46 2.04 -8.49 2.83
CA ALA A 46 1.47 -9.11 1.64
C ALA A 46 2.56 -9.48 0.61
N GLY A 47 3.58 -8.64 0.44
CA GLY A 47 4.73 -8.92 -0.39
C GLY A 47 5.52 -10.13 0.09
N LYS A 48 5.80 -10.23 1.40
CA LYS A 48 6.48 -11.39 2.01
C LYS A 48 5.68 -12.68 1.85
N PHE A 49 4.36 -12.62 1.97
CA PHE A 49 3.48 -13.77 1.78
C PHE A 49 3.47 -14.29 0.33
N ALA A 50 3.56 -13.38 -0.65
CA ALA A 50 3.42 -13.72 -2.06
C ALA A 50 4.72 -14.18 -2.73
N ALA A 51 5.88 -13.76 -2.22
CA ALA A 51 7.21 -14.10 -2.74
C ALA A 51 7.58 -15.58 -2.51
#